data_AF-A0A0E4BNP2-F1
#
_entry.id   AF-A0A0E4BNP2-F1
#
_cell.length_a   1.000
_cell.length_b   1.000
_cell.length_c   1.000
_cell.angle_alpha   90.00
_cell.angle_beta   90.00
_cell.angle_gamma   90.00
#
_symmetry.space_group_name_H-M   'P 1'
#
loop_
_entity.id
_entity.type
_entity.pdbx_description
1 polymer ?
#
loop_
_entity_poly.entity_id
_entity_poly.type
_entity_poly.pdbx_seq_one_letter_code
_entity_poly.pdbx_strand_id
1 'polypeptide(L)'
;MFSKQNRTFLSSQAKIKVVSGENQPSAKAMERPIRHGAKTKQCRCLGTTELSMSQIDHQVHSIGPEVTGSRIFKFIAFLYGIAAYLVFFVTILYAIGFVMGLVVPKTIDTGTDTSTAEAVIINLLLMALFAVQHSVMARQRFKTWWTQFVSKPIVRSTYVLFASLSLLLLFWQWRPLPTVIWEVEDPDLAVTLVTVSFAGWVLVFTSTFIINHFELFGLHQVTNHLVGKEATPPRFKTPLLYKFVRHPIYLGFIVAFWAAPVMTAGHLLFAAVTTIYIFVGIALEERDLIDLDAVRITEGAQHVETFAKTPLSQRKYCRKCGGHLMTNHPPLGLTDVFTATIPTLAFTPGVHVNYAETVLPMRDGLPKLKDFPAEFGGSGEMMQE
;
A
#
# COMPACT_ATOMS: atom_id res chain seq x y z
N MET A 1 1.12 25.00 -9.01
CA MET A 1 2.13 24.65 -10.02
C MET A 1 2.56 23.20 -9.79
N PHE A 2 1.80 22.25 -10.34
CA PHE A 2 2.15 20.84 -10.67
C PHE A 2 0.85 20.18 -11.19
N SER A 3 0.39 20.71 -12.30
CA SER A 3 -0.61 20.13 -13.20
C SER A 3 -0.07 20.46 -14.57
N LYS A 4 0.46 19.45 -15.30
CA LYS A 4 0.70 19.41 -16.77
C LYS A 4 1.86 18.52 -17.23
N GLN A 5 2.64 17.87 -16.37
CA GLN A 5 3.88 17.21 -16.84
C GLN A 5 3.74 15.75 -17.33
N ASN A 6 2.52 15.25 -17.54
CA ASN A 6 2.26 13.98 -18.24
C ASN A 6 1.59 14.16 -19.62
N ARG A 7 1.59 15.36 -20.21
CA ARG A 7 0.98 15.62 -21.53
C ARG A 7 1.93 15.56 -22.73
N THR A 8 3.19 15.16 -22.55
CA THR A 8 4.19 15.24 -23.62
C THR A 8 4.76 13.88 -24.00
N PHE A 9 3.91 12.91 -24.37
CA PHE A 9 4.34 11.73 -25.16
C PHE A 9 3.25 11.10 -26.03
N LEU A 10 2.17 11.83 -26.35
CA LEU A 10 1.11 11.38 -27.25
C LEU A 10 0.80 12.46 -28.30
N SER A 11 1.79 12.78 -29.13
CA SER A 11 1.54 13.43 -30.42
C SER A 11 2.38 12.77 -31.50
N SER A 12 2.03 11.54 -31.86
CA SER A 12 2.29 11.07 -33.22
C SER A 12 0.95 10.59 -33.79
N GLN A 13 0.42 11.40 -34.70
CA GLN A 13 -0.73 11.04 -35.51
C GLN A 13 -0.45 9.73 -36.24
N ALA A 14 -1.06 8.64 -35.80
CA ALA A 14 -1.29 7.47 -36.63
C ALA A 14 -2.71 7.61 -37.18
N LYS A 15 -2.82 8.05 -38.44
CA LYS A 15 -4.07 8.04 -39.22
C LYS A 15 -4.76 6.69 -39.02
N ILE A 16 -5.94 6.69 -38.41
CA ILE A 16 -6.85 5.55 -38.38
C ILE A 16 -7.28 5.33 -39.84
N LYS A 17 -6.67 4.35 -40.50
CA LYS A 17 -7.20 3.80 -41.74
C LYS A 17 -8.38 2.91 -41.33
N VAL A 18 -9.59 3.31 -41.71
CA VAL A 18 -10.77 2.45 -41.64
C VAL A 18 -10.45 1.18 -42.42
N VAL A 19 -10.30 0.07 -41.72
CA VAL A 19 -10.20 -1.27 -42.32
C VAL A 19 -11.56 -1.92 -42.09
N SER A 20 -12.31 -2.08 -43.18
CA SER A 20 -13.53 -2.86 -43.24
C SER A 20 -13.28 -4.28 -42.73
N GLY A 21 -14.29 -4.85 -42.06
CA GLY A 21 -14.19 -6.09 -41.32
C GLY A 21 -13.99 -7.35 -42.17
N GLU A 22 -12.78 -7.59 -42.67
CA GLU A 22 -12.48 -8.82 -43.42
C GLU A 22 -11.22 -9.59 -43.00
N ASN A 23 -10.46 -9.17 -41.98
CA ASN A 23 -9.25 -9.92 -41.56
C ASN A 23 -9.26 -10.32 -40.07
N GLN A 24 -10.33 -10.98 -39.63
CA GLN A 24 -10.25 -11.93 -38.53
C GLN A 24 -9.77 -13.30 -39.08
N PRO A 25 -8.67 -13.87 -38.59
CA PRO A 25 -8.37 -15.27 -38.84
C PRO A 25 -9.24 -16.13 -37.92
N SER A 26 -10.55 -16.15 -38.18
CA SER A 26 -11.49 -17.14 -37.61
C SER A 26 -12.20 -17.96 -38.69
N ALA A 27 -11.91 -17.74 -39.98
CA ALA A 27 -12.76 -18.24 -41.06
C ALA A 27 -12.20 -19.38 -41.93
N LYS A 28 -11.00 -19.94 -41.68
CA LYS A 28 -10.51 -21.09 -42.47
C LYS A 28 -9.70 -22.09 -41.65
N ALA A 29 -10.39 -22.96 -40.92
CA ALA A 29 -10.03 -24.38 -40.78
C ALA A 29 -11.14 -25.13 -40.01
N MET A 30 -11.62 -26.22 -40.62
CA MET A 30 -12.48 -27.28 -40.09
C MET A 30 -13.99 -27.01 -39.95
N GLU A 31 -14.70 -27.56 -40.94
CA GLU A 31 -16.09 -27.99 -40.92
C GLU A 31 -16.51 -28.62 -39.59
N ARG A 32 -17.28 -27.89 -38.79
CA ARG A 32 -18.33 -28.39 -37.88
C ARG A 32 -19.14 -27.18 -37.38
N PRO A 33 -20.48 -27.23 -37.37
CA PRO A 33 -21.28 -26.06 -37.00
C PRO A 33 -21.11 -25.76 -35.51
N ILE A 34 -20.55 -24.59 -35.19
CA ILE A 34 -20.59 -24.05 -33.83
C ILE A 34 -22.04 -23.65 -33.55
N ARG A 35 -22.78 -24.50 -32.83
CA ARG A 35 -24.07 -24.11 -32.25
C ARG A 35 -23.83 -23.06 -31.18
N HIS A 36 -24.31 -21.84 -31.39
CA HIS A 36 -24.47 -20.85 -30.33
C HIS A 36 -25.53 -21.33 -29.34
N GLY A 37 -25.03 -21.93 -28.27
CA GLY A 37 -25.77 -22.40 -27.09
C GLY A 37 -24.76 -22.74 -26.01
N ALA A 38 -23.94 -21.75 -25.63
CA ALA A 38 -22.83 -21.98 -24.71
C ALA A 38 -23.32 -21.95 -23.26
N LYS A 39 -23.72 -23.11 -22.74
CA LYS A 39 -23.44 -23.45 -21.35
C LYS A 39 -21.93 -23.21 -21.17
N THR A 40 -21.54 -22.27 -20.32
CA THR A 40 -20.14 -22.07 -19.92
C THR A 40 -19.61 -23.41 -19.41
N LYS A 41 -18.80 -24.10 -20.22
CA LYS A 41 -18.13 -25.32 -19.77
C LYS A 41 -17.11 -24.89 -18.72
N GLN A 42 -17.46 -25.11 -17.47
CA GLN A 42 -16.57 -25.01 -16.32
C GLN A 42 -15.24 -25.68 -16.69
N CYS A 43 -14.13 -24.97 -16.53
CA CYS A 43 -12.82 -25.45 -16.92
C CYS A 43 -12.47 -26.68 -16.07
N ARG A 44 -12.69 -27.87 -16.62
CA ARG A 44 -12.52 -29.17 -15.94
C ARG A 44 -11.04 -29.59 -15.76
N CYS A 45 -10.11 -28.69 -16.07
CA CYS A 45 -8.67 -28.89 -15.90
C CYS A 45 -8.16 -28.40 -14.53
N LEU A 46 -8.97 -27.65 -13.78
CA LEU A 46 -8.74 -27.37 -12.37
C LEU A 46 -9.37 -28.54 -11.59
N GLY A 47 -8.54 -29.52 -11.24
CA GLY A 47 -8.97 -30.61 -10.39
C GLY A 47 -9.39 -30.05 -9.04
N THR A 48 -10.69 -30.09 -8.74
CA THR A 48 -11.17 -30.08 -7.37
C THR A 48 -10.82 -31.44 -6.77
N THR A 49 -9.64 -31.56 -6.17
CA THR A 49 -9.40 -32.64 -5.20
C THR A 49 -10.04 -32.22 -3.88
N GLU A 50 -11.37 -32.40 -3.80
CA GLU A 50 -11.97 -32.76 -2.51
C GLU A 50 -11.53 -34.19 -2.22
N LEU A 51 -10.36 -34.34 -1.60
CA LEU A 51 -10.02 -35.56 -0.89
C LEU A 51 -10.49 -35.38 0.55
N SER A 52 -11.65 -35.98 0.83
CA SER A 52 -12.07 -36.28 2.20
C SER A 52 -11.00 -37.16 2.86
N MET A 53 -10.13 -36.56 3.68
CA MET A 53 -9.25 -37.31 4.59
C MET A 53 -10.01 -37.62 5.88
N SER A 54 -11.07 -38.40 5.77
CA SER A 54 -11.49 -39.30 6.85
C SER A 54 -10.72 -40.59 6.66
N GLN A 55 -9.95 -41.01 7.68
CA GLN A 55 -9.30 -42.32 7.81
C GLN A 55 -7.96 -42.50 7.07
N ILE A 56 -6.90 -41.88 7.62
CA ILE A 56 -5.62 -42.59 7.82
C ILE A 56 -5.18 -42.27 9.25
N ASP A 57 -5.85 -42.93 10.18
CA ASP A 57 -5.36 -43.12 11.54
C ASP A 57 -4.54 -44.41 11.51
N HIS A 58 -3.21 -44.27 11.44
CA HIS A 58 -2.27 -45.24 12.00
C HIS A 58 -0.85 -44.66 11.99
N GLN A 59 -0.38 -44.38 13.21
CA GLN A 59 1.00 -44.55 13.65
C GLN A 59 2.11 -43.82 12.89
N VAL A 60 2.34 -42.56 13.28
CA VAL A 60 3.70 -42.05 13.44
C VAL A 60 3.85 -41.61 14.89
N HIS A 61 4.50 -42.45 15.69
CA HIS A 61 5.05 -42.06 16.99
C HIS A 61 6.23 -41.10 16.70
N SER A 62 5.94 -39.80 16.61
CA SER A 62 6.97 -38.78 16.71
C SER A 62 7.29 -38.53 18.18
N ILE A 63 8.31 -39.21 18.68
CA ILE A 63 9.02 -38.78 19.88
C ILE A 63 9.71 -37.46 19.53
N GLY A 64 9.15 -36.36 20.00
CA GLY A 64 9.72 -35.04 19.98
C GLY A 64 8.75 -34.12 20.71
N PRO A 65 9.16 -33.33 21.71
CA PRO A 65 8.24 -32.42 22.36
C PRO A 65 7.78 -31.41 21.30
N GLU A 66 6.51 -31.49 20.93
CA GLU A 66 5.81 -30.35 20.32
C GLU A 66 6.07 -29.16 21.23
N VAL A 67 6.92 -28.24 20.78
CA VAL A 67 6.98 -26.90 21.36
C VAL A 67 5.69 -26.21 20.92
N THR A 68 4.56 -26.64 21.50
CA THR A 68 3.37 -25.81 21.65
C THR A 68 3.89 -24.53 22.27
N GLY A 69 4.03 -23.45 21.48
CA GLY A 69 4.70 -22.22 21.89
C GLY A 69 4.31 -21.86 23.32
N SER A 70 5.25 -22.05 24.25
CA SER A 70 4.98 -22.05 25.69
C SER A 70 4.11 -20.85 26.04
N ARG A 71 3.11 -21.02 26.91
CA ARG A 71 2.28 -19.89 27.38
C ARG A 71 3.15 -18.72 27.85
N ILE A 72 4.34 -19.03 28.36
CA ILE A 72 5.38 -18.07 28.74
C ILE A 72 5.89 -17.27 27.53
N PHE A 73 6.21 -17.92 26.41
CA PHE A 73 6.64 -17.24 25.19
C PHE A 73 5.56 -16.29 24.65
N LYS A 74 4.30 -16.74 24.62
CA LYS A 74 3.16 -15.91 24.20
C LYS A 74 3.01 -14.68 25.09
N PHE A 75 3.16 -14.86 26.39
CA PHE A 75 3.09 -13.79 27.37
C PHE A 75 4.27 -12.80 27.26
N ILE A 76 5.48 -13.29 27.05
CA ILE A 76 6.67 -12.44 26.81
C ILE A 76 6.49 -11.62 25.53
N ALA A 77 6.03 -12.23 24.43
CA ALA A 77 5.76 -11.55 23.17
C ALA A 77 4.70 -10.44 23.34
N PHE A 78 3.67 -10.69 24.15
CA PHE A 78 2.65 -9.70 24.49
C PHE A 78 3.22 -8.51 25.29
N LEU A 79 3.97 -8.77 26.36
CA LEU A 79 4.63 -7.72 27.15
C LEU A 79 5.60 -6.90 26.30
N TYR A 80 6.38 -7.56 25.44
CA TYR A 80 7.27 -6.90 24.49
C TYR A 80 6.50 -5.97 23.54
N GLY A 81 5.37 -6.43 22.99
CA GLY A 81 4.54 -5.60 22.11
C GLY A 81 3.94 -4.39 22.81
N ILE A 82 3.51 -4.52 24.08
CA ILE A 82 3.08 -3.39 24.90
C ILE A 82 4.22 -2.40 25.11
N ALA A 83 5.40 -2.88 25.51
CA ALA A 83 6.55 -2.02 25.76
C ALA A 83 6.95 -1.25 24.49
N ALA A 84 7.00 -1.93 23.33
CA ALA A 84 7.28 -1.30 22.04
C ALA A 84 6.24 -0.23 21.68
N TYR A 85 4.95 -0.51 21.93
CA TYR A 85 3.87 0.45 21.72
C TYR A 85 3.99 1.68 22.61
N LEU A 86 4.30 1.50 23.90
CA LEU A 86 4.48 2.61 24.84
C LEU A 86 5.68 3.47 24.47
N VAL A 87 6.80 2.87 24.06
CA VAL A 87 7.97 3.62 23.54
C VAL A 87 7.54 4.44 22.33
N PHE A 88 6.87 3.84 21.35
CA PHE A 88 6.35 4.57 20.20
C PHE A 88 5.42 5.73 20.59
N PHE A 89 4.48 5.47 21.49
CA PHE A 89 3.49 6.47 21.92
C PHE A 89 4.17 7.66 22.60
N VAL A 90 5.15 7.41 23.47
CA VAL A 90 5.96 8.47 24.07
C VAL A 90 6.80 9.19 23.01
N THR A 91 7.43 8.48 22.08
CA THR A 91 8.23 9.08 21.01
C THR A 91 7.40 10.01 20.13
N ILE A 92 6.18 9.62 19.72
CA ILE A 92 5.36 10.46 18.85
C ILE A 92 4.81 11.68 19.60
N LEU A 93 4.47 11.57 20.89
CA LEU A 93 4.11 12.72 21.71
C LEU A 93 5.31 13.65 21.91
N TYR A 94 6.50 13.09 22.11
CA TYR A 94 7.74 13.86 22.17
C TYR A 94 7.99 14.61 20.85
N ALA A 95 7.68 14.00 19.70
CA ALA A 95 7.81 14.63 18.39
C ALA A 95 6.97 15.91 18.25
N ILE A 96 5.76 15.93 18.83
CA ILE A 96 4.91 17.13 18.88
C ILE A 96 5.62 18.26 19.63
N GLY A 97 6.10 17.97 20.84
CA GLY A 97 6.84 18.94 21.65
C GLY A 97 8.16 19.37 20.99
N PHE A 98 8.86 18.44 20.33
CA PHE A 98 10.12 18.69 19.66
C PHE A 98 9.96 19.71 18.53
N VAL A 99 8.96 19.52 17.66
CA VAL A 99 8.67 20.39 16.50
C VAL A 99 8.00 21.70 16.93
N MET A 100 7.02 21.64 17.82
CA MET A 100 6.28 22.83 18.25
C MET A 100 7.04 23.68 19.28
N GLY A 101 8.15 23.17 19.83
CA GLY A 101 8.94 23.87 20.85
C GLY A 101 8.27 23.91 22.24
N LEU A 102 7.41 22.93 22.56
CA LEU A 102 6.57 22.94 23.76
C LEU A 102 6.89 21.76 24.70
N VAL A 103 6.93 22.03 26.02
CA VAL A 103 6.88 21.04 27.14
C VAL A 103 8.08 20.09 27.27
N VAL A 104 8.84 19.84 26.20
CA VAL A 104 9.96 18.87 26.17
C VAL A 104 11.32 19.53 26.40
N PRO A 105 12.29 18.83 27.03
CA PRO A 105 13.59 19.39 27.37
C PRO A 105 14.50 19.66 26.16
N LYS A 106 14.35 18.86 25.09
CA LYS A 106 15.08 19.02 23.84
C LYS A 106 14.09 19.22 22.71
N THR A 107 14.07 20.42 22.16
CA THR A 107 13.29 20.86 20.99
C THR A 107 14.17 20.92 19.74
N ILE A 108 13.55 21.22 18.60
CA ILE A 108 14.23 21.38 17.31
C ILE A 108 15.23 22.55 17.29
N ASP A 109 15.00 23.57 18.14
CA ASP A 109 15.79 24.81 18.20
C ASP A 109 16.73 24.89 19.41
N THR A 110 16.68 23.92 20.31
CA THR A 110 17.57 23.86 21.49
C THR A 110 18.68 22.83 21.29
N GLY A 111 19.82 22.96 21.96
CA GLY A 111 20.90 21.98 21.91
C GLY A 111 22.27 22.61 22.00
N THR A 112 23.31 21.83 21.70
CA THR A 112 24.69 22.31 21.70
C THR A 112 24.96 23.17 20.47
N ASP A 113 25.57 24.33 20.68
CA ASP A 113 26.07 25.14 19.57
C ASP A 113 27.27 24.45 18.91
N THR A 114 27.10 24.10 17.64
CA THR A 114 28.15 23.53 16.78
C THR A 114 28.29 24.39 15.53
N SER A 115 29.34 24.17 14.74
CA SER A 115 29.44 24.85 13.45
C SER A 115 28.27 24.50 12.53
N THR A 116 27.85 25.42 11.65
CA THR A 116 26.72 25.21 10.72
C THR A 116 26.92 23.97 9.85
N ALA A 117 28.13 23.76 9.33
CA ALA A 117 28.44 22.61 8.49
C ALA A 117 28.31 21.28 9.25
N GLU A 118 28.82 21.23 10.48
CA GLU A 118 28.70 20.07 11.36
C GLU A 118 27.24 19.76 11.70
N ALA A 119 26.46 20.78 12.07
CA ALA A 119 25.04 20.63 12.38
C ALA A 119 24.25 20.06 11.19
N VAL A 120 24.46 20.60 9.98
CA VAL A 120 23.81 20.09 8.76
C VAL A 120 24.18 18.64 8.48
N ILE A 121 25.46 18.27 8.56
CA ILE A 121 25.92 16.90 8.32
C ILE A 121 25.31 15.93 9.33
N ILE A 122 25.40 16.24 10.63
CA ILE A 122 24.85 15.39 11.70
C ILE A 122 23.34 15.22 11.52
N ASN A 123 22.61 16.31 11.31
CA ASN A 123 21.15 16.26 11.16
C ASN A 123 20.75 15.44 9.92
N LEU A 124 21.41 15.62 8.78
CA LEU A 124 21.16 14.83 7.58
C LEU A 124 21.47 13.34 7.78
N LEU A 125 22.54 13.00 8.51
CA LEU A 125 22.86 11.61 8.84
C LEU A 125 21.82 10.99 9.77
N LEU A 126 21.35 11.72 10.79
CA LEU A 126 20.29 11.26 11.69
C LEU A 126 18.96 11.04 10.95
N MET A 127 18.59 11.98 10.08
CA MET A 127 17.40 11.86 9.23
C MET A 127 17.53 10.69 8.25
N ALA A 128 18.69 10.51 7.63
CA ALA A 128 18.97 9.39 6.75
C ALA A 128 18.91 8.05 7.48
N LEU A 129 19.46 7.97 8.71
CA LEU A 129 19.38 6.77 9.55
C LEU A 129 17.93 6.35 9.79
N PHE A 130 17.09 7.30 10.22
CA PHE A 130 15.66 7.06 10.41
C PHE A 130 14.99 6.64 9.09
N ALA A 131 15.18 7.41 8.01
CA ALA A 131 14.55 7.17 6.72
C ALA A 131 14.93 5.80 6.13
N VAL A 132 16.21 5.43 6.17
CA VAL A 132 16.71 4.13 5.68
C VAL A 132 16.17 3.00 6.55
N GLN A 133 16.30 3.09 7.86
CA GLN A 133 15.83 2.04 8.77
C GLN A 133 14.32 1.83 8.63
N HIS A 134 13.53 2.90 8.68
CA HIS A 134 12.08 2.85 8.54
C HIS A 134 11.64 2.29 7.18
N SER A 135 12.29 2.72 6.10
CA SER A 135 11.94 2.27 4.74
C SER A 135 12.32 0.82 4.49
N VAL A 136 13.54 0.43 4.86
CA VAL A 136 14.05 -0.94 4.63
C VAL A 136 13.14 -1.94 5.34
N MET A 137 12.85 -1.72 6.62
CA MET A 137 12.02 -2.65 7.39
C MET A 137 10.53 -2.59 7.00
N ALA A 138 10.08 -1.56 6.28
CA ALA A 138 8.73 -1.48 5.76
C ALA A 138 8.52 -2.34 4.50
N ARG A 139 9.58 -2.67 3.75
CA ARG A 139 9.48 -3.43 2.49
C ARG A 139 9.12 -4.90 2.70
N GLN A 140 8.32 -5.43 1.80
CA GLN A 140 7.85 -6.82 1.86
C GLN A 140 9.01 -7.82 1.78
N ARG A 141 10.02 -7.56 0.95
CA ARG A 141 11.23 -8.40 0.85
C ARG A 141 11.96 -8.52 2.19
N PHE A 142 12.16 -7.39 2.87
CA PHE A 142 12.81 -7.38 4.18
C PHE A 142 11.94 -8.09 5.22
N LYS A 143 10.63 -7.84 5.25
CA LYS A 143 9.70 -8.52 6.17
C LYS A 143 9.76 -10.03 6.01
N THR A 144 9.71 -10.55 4.79
CA THR A 144 9.80 -11.99 4.52
C THR A 144 11.13 -12.58 4.97
N TRP A 145 12.25 -11.90 4.67
CA TRP A 145 13.57 -12.30 5.16
C TRP A 145 13.65 -12.28 6.69
N TRP A 146 13.17 -11.22 7.34
CA TRP A 146 13.24 -11.03 8.78
C TRP A 146 12.43 -12.06 9.57
N THR A 147 11.31 -12.55 9.00
CA THR A 147 10.50 -13.62 9.62
C THR A 147 11.24 -14.96 9.76
N GLN A 148 12.41 -15.12 9.13
CA GLN A 148 13.28 -16.28 9.32
C GLN A 148 14.04 -16.23 10.65
N PHE A 149 14.25 -15.02 11.21
CA PHE A 149 15.00 -14.80 12.45
C PHE A 149 14.09 -14.44 13.62
N VAL A 150 13.02 -13.69 13.35
CA VAL A 150 12.10 -13.16 14.37
C VAL A 150 10.71 -13.74 14.20
N SER A 151 10.09 -14.15 15.31
CA SER A 151 8.76 -14.75 15.29
C SER A 151 7.72 -13.79 14.69
N LYS A 152 6.85 -14.31 13.82
CA LYS A 152 5.82 -13.52 13.10
C LYS A 152 5.00 -12.56 13.98
N PRO A 153 4.59 -12.92 15.21
CA PRO A 153 3.78 -12.03 16.06
C PRO A 153 4.49 -10.73 16.46
N ILE A 154 5.82 -10.77 16.67
CA ILE A 154 6.57 -9.64 17.20
C ILE A 154 7.25 -8.80 16.12
N VAL A 155 7.33 -9.27 14.87
CA VAL A 155 7.97 -8.57 13.74
C VAL A 155 7.50 -7.11 13.64
N ARG A 156 6.19 -6.88 13.78
CA ARG A 156 5.61 -5.52 13.71
C ARG A 156 6.01 -4.67 14.91
N SER A 157 5.94 -5.20 16.12
CA SER A 157 6.37 -4.51 17.33
C SER A 157 7.87 -4.17 17.30
N THR A 158 8.71 -5.08 16.78
CA THR A 158 10.15 -4.85 16.61
C THR A 158 10.44 -3.75 15.60
N TYR A 159 9.73 -3.75 14.47
CA TYR A 159 9.80 -2.64 13.53
C TYR A 159 9.50 -1.29 14.21
N VAL A 160 8.39 -1.23 14.96
CA VAL A 160 7.92 0.00 15.61
C VAL A 160 8.92 0.47 16.66
N LEU A 161 9.48 -0.47 17.44
CA LEU A 161 10.50 -0.17 18.43
C LEU A 161 11.75 0.43 17.78
N PHE A 162 12.30 -0.20 16.74
CA PHE A 162 13.51 0.30 16.08
C PHE A 162 13.29 1.65 15.38
N ALA A 163 12.11 1.87 14.78
CA ALA A 163 11.74 3.18 14.24
C ALA A 163 11.62 4.25 15.33
N SER A 164 11.11 3.88 16.51
CA SER A 164 10.99 4.80 17.64
C SER A 164 12.34 5.13 18.25
N LEU A 165 13.25 4.14 18.36
CA LEU A 165 14.60 4.33 18.88
C LEU A 165 15.47 5.18 17.93
N SER A 166 15.39 4.97 16.61
CA SER A 166 16.11 5.80 15.64
C SER A 166 15.61 7.25 15.67
N LEU A 167 14.31 7.46 15.87
CA LEU A 167 13.73 8.78 16.02
C LEU A 167 14.08 9.45 17.36
N LEU A 168 14.11 8.70 18.48
CA LEU A 168 14.61 9.20 19.76
C LEU A 168 16.09 9.60 19.70
N LEU A 169 16.91 8.81 18.98
CA LEU A 169 18.31 9.16 18.72
C LEU A 169 18.41 10.46 17.91
N LEU A 170 17.55 10.64 16.90
CA LEU A 170 17.45 11.89 16.15
C LEU A 170 17.15 13.06 17.09
N PHE A 171 16.11 12.99 17.93
CA PHE A 171 15.79 14.07 18.86
C PHE A 171 16.92 14.40 19.81
N TRP A 172 17.57 13.36 20.34
CA TRP A 172 18.66 13.50 21.30
C TRP A 172 19.90 14.16 20.68
N GLN A 173 20.30 13.73 19.49
CA GLN A 173 21.54 14.17 18.83
C GLN A 173 21.33 15.33 17.84
N TRP A 174 20.10 15.82 17.69
CA TRP A 174 19.80 16.96 16.82
C TRP A 174 20.60 18.20 17.19
N ARG A 175 21.27 18.81 16.21
CA ARG A 175 22.02 20.06 16.37
C ARG A 175 21.17 21.24 15.91
N PRO A 176 20.90 22.24 16.77
CA PRO A 176 20.10 23.39 16.38
C PRO A 176 20.81 24.23 15.31
N LEU A 177 20.03 24.83 14.43
CA LEU A 177 20.48 25.82 13.45
C LEU A 177 19.67 27.09 13.69
N PRO A 178 20.13 27.99 14.59
CA PRO A 178 19.30 29.03 15.21
C PRO A 178 18.94 30.19 14.28
N THR A 179 19.50 30.24 13.07
CA THR A 179 19.17 31.28 12.09
C THR A 179 17.67 31.25 11.77
N VAL A 180 16.97 32.32 12.13
CA VAL A 180 15.55 32.49 11.81
C VAL A 180 15.41 32.84 10.34
N ILE A 181 14.58 32.07 9.62
CA ILE A 181 14.24 32.30 8.21
C ILE A 181 13.01 33.21 8.11
N TRP A 182 12.01 32.95 8.94
CA TRP A 182 10.89 33.86 9.14
C TRP A 182 10.38 33.79 10.57
N GLU A 183 9.82 34.91 11.00
CA GLU A 183 9.11 35.06 12.26
C GLU A 183 7.87 35.91 11.98
N VAL A 184 6.72 35.43 12.46
CA VAL A 184 5.45 36.12 12.30
C VAL A 184 5.25 37.08 13.48
N GLU A 185 5.29 38.38 13.21
CA GLU A 185 5.15 39.43 14.22
C GLU A 185 3.71 39.57 14.73
N ASP A 186 2.71 39.31 13.87
CA ASP A 186 1.29 39.39 14.23
C ASP A 186 0.89 38.23 15.16
N PRO A 187 0.50 38.50 16.42
CA PRO A 187 0.13 37.47 17.38
C PRO A 187 -1.05 36.61 16.92
N ASP A 188 -2.04 37.18 16.24
CA ASP A 188 -3.24 36.46 15.80
C ASP A 188 -2.89 35.47 14.68
N LEU A 189 -2.03 35.89 13.76
CA LEU A 189 -1.51 35.03 12.70
C LEU A 189 -0.58 33.94 13.28
N ALA A 190 0.24 34.26 14.27
CA ALA A 190 1.10 33.28 14.94
C ALA A 190 0.28 32.19 15.64
N VAL A 191 -0.76 32.55 16.40
CA VAL A 191 -1.69 31.59 17.02
C VAL A 191 -2.42 30.76 15.97
N THR A 192 -2.80 31.37 14.85
CA THR A 192 -3.43 30.65 13.73
C THR A 192 -2.50 29.58 13.18
N LEU A 193 -1.21 29.88 12.95
CA LEU A 193 -0.23 28.90 12.46
C LEU A 193 -0.01 27.75 13.46
N VAL A 194 0.12 28.05 14.75
CA VAL A 194 0.22 27.03 15.80
C VAL A 194 -1.02 26.13 15.80
N THR A 195 -2.21 26.70 15.65
CA THR A 195 -3.47 25.96 15.59
C THR A 195 -3.52 25.05 14.36
N VAL A 196 -3.04 25.53 13.20
CA VAL A 196 -2.92 24.74 11.97
C VAL A 196 -1.94 23.59 12.14
N SER A 197 -0.77 23.80 12.76
CA SER A 197 0.18 22.72 13.06
C SER A 197 -0.45 21.67 13.97
N PHE A 198 -1.13 22.09 15.04
CA PHE A 198 -1.83 21.20 15.95
C PHE A 198 -2.93 20.40 15.25
N ALA A 199 -3.70 21.02 14.36
CA ALA A 199 -4.67 20.34 13.51
C ALA A 199 -4.01 19.27 12.61
N GLY A 200 -2.80 19.54 12.10
CA GLY A 200 -1.97 18.54 11.39
C GLY A 200 -1.68 17.31 12.24
N TRP A 201 -1.27 17.49 13.50
CA TRP A 201 -1.07 16.40 14.45
C TRP A 201 -2.36 15.63 14.77
N VAL A 202 -3.46 16.34 15.03
CA VAL A 202 -4.78 15.72 15.25
C VAL A 202 -5.19 14.87 14.04
N LEU A 203 -4.93 15.34 12.82
CA LEU A 203 -5.18 14.59 11.59
C LEU A 203 -4.35 13.30 11.54
N VAL A 204 -3.06 13.34 11.92
CA VAL A 204 -2.20 12.14 12.01
C VAL A 204 -2.82 11.11 12.96
N PHE A 205 -3.11 11.49 14.20
CA PHE A 205 -3.67 10.57 15.19
C PHE A 205 -5.01 10.01 14.75
N THR A 206 -5.95 10.87 14.35
CA THR A 206 -7.29 10.45 13.90
C THR A 206 -7.20 9.47 12.72
N SER A 207 -6.32 9.73 11.76
CA SER A 207 -6.12 8.84 10.61
C SER A 207 -5.60 7.46 11.01
N THR A 208 -4.72 7.37 12.01
CA THR A 208 -4.24 6.06 12.50
C THR A 208 -5.36 5.23 13.14
N PHE A 209 -6.26 5.86 13.91
CA PHE A 209 -7.43 5.18 14.50
C PHE A 209 -8.45 4.75 13.46
N ILE A 210 -8.64 5.54 12.41
CA ILE A 210 -9.57 5.25 11.32
C ILE A 210 -9.19 3.98 10.53
N ILE A 211 -7.89 3.70 10.33
CA ILE A 211 -7.46 2.46 9.66
C ILE A 211 -7.60 1.27 10.62
N ASN A 212 -6.72 1.22 11.63
CA ASN A 212 -6.68 0.25 12.74
C ASN A 212 -5.40 0.51 13.55
N HIS A 213 -5.40 1.51 14.44
CA HIS A 213 -4.21 2.01 15.15
C HIS A 213 -3.40 0.88 15.83
N PHE A 214 -4.08 -0.02 16.52
CA PHE A 214 -3.42 -1.11 17.25
C PHE A 214 -2.84 -2.18 16.32
N GLU A 215 -3.41 -2.40 15.14
CA GLU A 215 -2.83 -3.28 14.13
C GLU A 215 -1.63 -2.64 13.44
N LEU A 216 -1.70 -1.33 13.14
CA LEU A 216 -0.60 -0.57 12.54
C LEU A 216 0.66 -0.59 13.41
N PHE A 217 0.50 -0.53 14.74
CA PHE A 217 1.61 -0.47 15.69
C PHE A 217 1.97 -1.81 16.35
N GLY A 218 1.41 -2.94 15.90
CA GLY A 218 1.87 -4.27 16.33
C GLY A 218 1.11 -4.88 17.52
N LEU A 219 0.23 -4.13 18.17
CA LEU A 219 -0.44 -4.59 19.40
C LEU A 219 -1.48 -5.68 19.12
N HIS A 220 -2.22 -5.54 18.00
CA HIS A 220 -3.24 -6.52 17.60
C HIS A 220 -2.62 -7.91 17.30
N GLN A 221 -1.41 -7.94 16.73
CA GLN A 221 -0.71 -9.17 16.36
C GLN A 221 -0.27 -9.95 17.60
N VAL A 222 0.29 -9.26 18.60
CA VAL A 222 0.71 -9.90 19.86
C VAL A 222 -0.47 -10.30 20.75
N THR A 223 -1.57 -9.53 20.76
CA THR A 223 -2.80 -9.90 21.48
C THR A 223 -3.45 -11.15 20.90
N ASN A 224 -3.53 -11.24 19.56
CA ASN A 224 -4.09 -12.42 18.90
C ASN A 224 -3.22 -13.66 19.16
N HIS A 225 -1.90 -13.49 19.17
CA HIS A 225 -0.98 -14.58 19.51
C HIS A 225 -1.15 -15.07 20.96
N LEU A 226 -1.39 -14.16 21.91
CA LEU A 226 -1.66 -14.50 23.31
C LEU A 226 -2.96 -15.30 23.47
N VAL A 227 -4.04 -14.86 22.82
CA VAL A 227 -5.37 -15.48 22.91
C VAL A 227 -5.51 -16.72 21.99
N GLY A 228 -4.52 -16.99 21.14
CA GLY A 228 -4.55 -18.11 20.20
C GLY A 228 -5.50 -17.92 19.02
N LYS A 229 -5.81 -16.66 18.66
CA LYS A 229 -6.58 -16.34 17.45
C LYS A 229 -5.66 -16.30 16.24
N GLU A 230 -6.04 -16.97 15.16
CA GLU A 230 -5.32 -16.87 13.88
C GLU A 230 -5.48 -15.48 13.28
N ALA A 231 -4.41 -14.99 12.63
CA ALA A 231 -4.40 -13.67 12.00
C ALA A 231 -5.34 -13.67 10.80
N THR A 232 -6.45 -12.93 10.88
CA THR A 232 -7.32 -12.69 9.73
C THR A 232 -6.58 -11.84 8.69
N PRO A 233 -6.65 -12.19 7.40
CA PRO A 233 -5.98 -11.42 6.36
C PRO A 233 -6.52 -9.98 6.33
N PRO A 234 -5.65 -8.97 6.18
CA PRO A 234 -6.05 -7.57 6.17
C PRO A 234 -7.00 -7.32 4.98
N ARG A 235 -8.20 -6.83 5.29
CA ARG A 235 -9.16 -6.40 4.24
C ARG A 235 -8.86 -4.95 3.89
N PHE A 236 -8.57 -4.69 2.62
CA PHE A 236 -8.44 -3.31 2.12
C PHE A 236 -9.78 -2.60 2.32
N LYS A 237 -9.79 -1.56 3.14
CA LYS A 237 -10.95 -0.69 3.39
C LYS A 237 -10.50 0.75 3.12
N THR A 238 -11.37 1.55 2.51
CA THR A 238 -11.16 2.99 2.29
C THR A 238 -12.11 3.81 3.19
N PRO A 239 -11.84 3.88 4.49
CA PRO A 239 -12.72 4.57 5.43
C PRO A 239 -12.63 6.11 5.30
N LEU A 240 -13.79 6.77 5.35
CA LEU A 240 -14.05 8.22 5.46
C LEU A 240 -13.00 9.17 4.84
N LEU A 241 -11.91 9.49 5.56
CA LEU A 241 -10.86 10.43 5.11
C LEU A 241 -10.14 9.94 3.84
N TYR A 242 -10.00 8.63 3.68
CA TYR A 242 -9.39 8.00 2.52
C TYR A 242 -10.21 8.16 1.24
N LYS A 243 -11.45 8.65 1.33
CA LYS A 243 -12.28 9.04 0.17
C LYS A 243 -11.89 10.40 -0.40
N PHE A 244 -11.29 11.27 0.41
CA PHE A 244 -10.91 12.62 0.01
C PHE A 244 -9.43 12.74 -0.30
N VAL A 245 -8.57 12.14 0.54
CA VAL A 245 -7.12 12.17 0.40
C VAL A 245 -6.58 10.76 0.56
N ARG A 246 -5.80 10.29 -0.41
CA ARG A 246 -5.24 8.92 -0.42
C ARG A 246 -4.32 8.63 0.77
N HIS A 247 -3.60 9.65 1.24
CA HIS A 247 -2.64 9.54 2.34
C HIS A 247 -2.83 10.64 3.41
N PRO A 248 -3.89 10.56 4.25
CA PRO A 248 -4.20 11.61 5.22
C PRO A 248 -3.17 11.73 6.35
N ILE A 249 -2.47 10.64 6.72
CA ILE A 249 -1.36 10.66 7.68
C ILE A 249 -0.20 11.53 7.15
N TYR A 250 0.18 11.35 5.89
CA TYR A 250 1.27 12.12 5.27
C TYR A 250 0.92 13.60 5.16
N LEU A 251 -0.32 13.92 4.80
CA LEU A 251 -0.81 15.30 4.79
C LEU A 251 -0.72 15.93 6.19
N GLY A 252 -1.16 15.21 7.23
CA GLY A 252 -1.09 15.68 8.60
C GLY A 252 0.34 16.04 9.04
N PHE A 253 1.32 15.19 8.71
CA PHE A 253 2.73 15.48 8.99
C PHE A 253 3.26 16.71 8.24
N ILE A 254 2.95 16.85 6.95
CA ILE A 254 3.38 18.03 6.18
C ILE A 254 2.81 19.31 6.79
N VAL A 255 1.51 19.33 7.12
CA VAL A 255 0.88 20.50 7.78
C VAL A 255 1.54 20.78 9.13
N ALA A 256 1.74 19.75 9.95
CA ALA A 256 2.33 19.87 11.28
C ALA A 256 3.76 20.47 11.24
N PHE A 257 4.57 20.09 10.26
CA PHE A 257 5.98 20.51 10.16
C PHE A 257 6.20 21.84 9.44
N TRP A 258 5.25 22.30 8.62
CA TRP A 258 5.39 23.56 7.87
C TRP A 258 4.69 24.74 8.53
N ALA A 259 3.63 24.51 9.32
CA ALA A 259 2.86 25.56 9.97
C ALA A 259 3.54 26.04 11.27
N ALA A 260 4.68 26.72 11.15
CA ALA A 260 5.40 27.28 12.29
C ALA A 260 5.42 28.82 12.24
N PRO A 261 5.06 29.52 13.35
CA PRO A 261 5.12 30.99 13.41
C PRO A 261 6.57 31.50 13.40
N VAL A 262 7.49 30.72 13.96
CA VAL A 262 8.93 30.94 13.89
C VAL A 262 9.54 29.73 13.19
N MET A 263 10.20 29.96 12.06
CA MET A 263 10.90 28.91 11.32
C MET A 263 12.39 29.19 11.32
N THR A 264 13.13 28.36 12.04
CA THR A 264 14.58 28.36 11.99
C THR A 264 15.07 27.57 10.79
N ALA A 265 16.35 27.75 10.43
CA ALA A 265 17.00 26.96 9.39
C ALA A 265 16.99 25.45 9.74
N GLY A 266 17.03 25.11 11.03
CA GLY A 266 16.95 23.73 11.51
C GLY A 266 15.56 23.13 11.29
N HIS A 267 14.51 23.87 11.66
CA HIS A 267 13.14 23.45 11.42
C HIS A 267 12.86 23.33 9.92
N LEU A 268 13.30 24.30 9.11
CA LEU A 268 13.11 24.26 7.67
C LEU A 268 13.81 23.05 7.03
N LEU A 269 15.04 22.74 7.44
CA LEU A 269 15.77 21.55 7.00
C LEU A 269 14.98 20.27 7.32
N PHE A 270 14.50 20.15 8.56
CA PHE A 270 13.69 19.02 9.00
C PHE A 270 12.40 18.87 8.18
N ALA A 271 11.64 19.95 8.01
CA ALA A 271 10.38 19.96 7.27
C ALA A 271 10.60 19.60 5.79
N ALA A 272 11.60 20.21 5.14
CA ALA A 272 11.89 19.98 3.73
C ALA A 272 12.35 18.54 3.46
N VAL A 273 13.34 18.05 4.20
CA VAL A 273 13.87 16.68 4.01
C VAL A 273 12.80 15.63 4.33
N THR A 274 12.00 15.85 5.38
CA THR A 274 10.90 14.93 5.72
C THR A 274 9.80 14.94 4.67
N THR A 275 9.49 16.11 4.07
CA THR A 275 8.54 16.22 2.96
C THR A 275 9.04 15.46 1.73
N ILE A 276 10.31 15.60 1.35
CA ILE A 276 10.94 14.84 0.27
C ILE A 276 10.84 13.33 0.56
N TYR A 277 11.16 12.93 1.78
CA TYR A 277 11.07 11.53 2.21
C TYR A 277 9.64 10.99 2.11
N ILE A 278 8.62 11.76 2.51
CA ILE A 278 7.20 11.40 2.37
C ILE A 278 6.84 11.15 0.90
N PHE A 279 7.23 12.03 -0.02
CA PHE A 279 6.95 11.83 -1.45
C PHE A 279 7.62 10.59 -2.02
N VAL A 280 8.87 10.32 -1.64
CA VAL A 280 9.57 9.06 -1.98
C VAL A 280 8.81 7.86 -1.39
N GLY A 281 8.35 7.97 -0.15
CA GLY A 281 7.52 6.96 0.51
C GLY A 281 6.25 6.64 -0.28
N ILE A 282 5.48 7.66 -0.66
CA ILE A 282 4.26 7.53 -1.48
C ILE A 282 4.56 6.81 -2.79
N ALA A 283 5.55 7.28 -3.55
CA ALA A 283 5.89 6.70 -4.85
C ALA A 283 6.27 5.22 -4.75
N LEU A 284 6.94 4.83 -3.65
CA LEU A 284 7.32 3.43 -3.42
C LEU A 284 6.16 2.60 -2.85
N GLU A 285 5.30 3.17 -2.02
CA GLU A 285 4.09 2.51 -1.50
C GLU A 285 3.09 2.22 -2.62
N GLU A 286 2.87 3.18 -3.51
CA GLU A 286 1.99 3.02 -4.68
C GLU A 286 2.52 1.95 -5.64
N ARG A 287 3.84 1.83 -5.80
CA ARG A 287 4.45 0.74 -6.57
C ARG A 287 4.26 -0.62 -5.91
N ASP A 288 4.40 -0.70 -4.59
CA ASP A 288 4.20 -1.96 -3.83
C ASP A 288 2.72 -2.41 -3.84
N LEU A 289 1.76 -1.50 -4.00
CA LEU A 289 0.33 -1.84 -4.17
C LEU A 289 0.02 -2.44 -5.55
N ILE A 290 0.86 -2.19 -6.54
CA ILE A 290 0.71 -2.66 -7.91
C ILE A 290 1.59 -3.92 -8.06
N ASP A 291 1.13 -5.02 -7.50
CA ASP A 291 1.86 -6.29 -7.54
C ASP A 291 1.35 -7.19 -8.67
N LEU A 292 2.11 -7.24 -9.77
CA LEU A 292 1.89 -8.19 -10.87
C LEU A 292 2.04 -9.66 -10.41
N ASP A 293 2.75 -9.90 -9.30
CA ASP A 293 2.98 -11.23 -8.72
C ASP A 293 1.87 -11.65 -7.72
N ALA A 294 0.88 -10.79 -7.47
CA ALA A 294 -0.29 -11.13 -6.63
C ALA A 294 -1.11 -12.31 -7.19
N VAL A 295 -0.99 -12.58 -8.49
CA VAL A 295 -1.65 -13.69 -9.18
C VAL A 295 -0.60 -14.69 -9.64
N ARG A 296 -0.58 -15.87 -9.04
CA ARG A 296 0.32 -16.96 -9.41
C ARG A 296 -0.45 -18.15 -9.96
N ILE A 297 0.03 -18.71 -11.06
CA ILE A 297 -0.41 -20.02 -11.55
C ILE A 297 0.18 -21.08 -10.62
N THR A 298 -0.67 -21.75 -9.85
CA THR A 298 -0.27 -22.81 -8.92
C THR A 298 0.04 -24.12 -9.65
N GLU A 299 -0.71 -24.42 -10.72
CA GLU A 299 -0.56 -25.63 -11.52
C GLU A 299 -0.90 -25.39 -13.00
N GLY A 300 -0.37 -26.23 -13.89
CA GLY A 300 -0.75 -26.22 -15.30
C GLY A 300 -0.17 -25.07 -16.12
N ALA A 301 0.90 -24.41 -15.65
CA ALA A 301 1.58 -23.32 -16.35
C ALA A 301 2.04 -23.71 -17.77
N GLN A 302 2.42 -24.97 -17.98
CA GLN A 302 2.77 -25.54 -19.27
C GLN A 302 1.61 -25.59 -20.29
N HIS A 303 0.40 -25.29 -19.85
CA HIS A 303 -0.79 -25.21 -20.71
C HIS A 303 -1.29 -23.78 -20.87
N VAL A 304 -0.60 -22.79 -20.32
CA VAL A 304 -0.96 -21.38 -20.45
C VAL A 304 -0.22 -20.77 -21.63
N GLU A 305 -0.98 -20.26 -22.59
CA GLU A 305 -0.47 -19.51 -23.72
C GLU A 305 -0.83 -18.03 -23.59
N THR A 306 -0.05 -17.18 -24.25
CA THR A 306 -0.21 -15.72 -24.20
C THR A 306 -0.41 -15.18 -25.60
N PHE A 307 -1.44 -14.36 -25.77
CA PHE A 307 -1.70 -13.60 -26.99
C PHE A 307 -1.63 -12.10 -26.68
N ALA A 308 -0.80 -11.36 -27.43
CA ALA A 308 -0.65 -9.92 -27.27
C ALA A 308 -0.76 -9.24 -28.64
N LYS A 309 -1.86 -8.52 -28.86
CA LYS A 309 -2.03 -7.68 -30.06
C LYS A 309 -1.34 -6.33 -29.91
N THR A 310 -1.22 -5.84 -28.68
CA THR A 310 -0.55 -4.57 -28.35
C THR A 310 0.36 -4.77 -27.13
N PRO A 311 1.36 -3.89 -26.92
CA PRO A 311 2.21 -3.94 -25.73
C PRO A 311 1.44 -3.73 -24.41
N LEU A 312 0.24 -3.17 -24.47
CA LEU A 312 -0.58 -2.84 -23.31
C LEU A 312 -1.31 -4.05 -22.71
N SER A 313 -1.59 -5.10 -23.50
CA SER A 313 -2.46 -6.20 -23.08
C SER A 313 -1.93 -7.56 -23.55
N GLN A 314 -1.63 -8.41 -22.58
CA GLN A 314 -1.19 -9.79 -22.78
C GLN A 314 -2.25 -10.75 -22.22
N ARG A 315 -3.11 -11.26 -23.11
CA ARG A 315 -4.21 -12.16 -22.74
C ARG A 315 -3.67 -13.57 -22.55
N LYS A 316 -3.89 -14.15 -21.38
CA LYS A 316 -3.50 -15.53 -21.05
C LYS A 316 -4.71 -16.46 -21.12
N TYR A 317 -4.54 -17.59 -21.79
CA TYR A 317 -5.59 -18.60 -21.95
C TYR A 317 -5.02 -20.01 -21.83
N CYS A 318 -5.88 -20.98 -21.56
CA CYS A 318 -5.52 -22.39 -21.50
C CYS A 318 -5.53 -23.02 -22.89
N ARG A 319 -4.40 -23.55 -23.37
CA ARG A 319 -4.30 -24.21 -24.69
C ARG A 319 -5.13 -25.47 -24.83
N LYS A 320 -5.50 -26.11 -23.70
CA LYS A 320 -6.28 -27.36 -23.70
C LYS A 320 -7.78 -27.13 -23.93
N CYS A 321 -8.34 -26.08 -23.33
CA CYS A 321 -9.79 -25.84 -23.34
C CYS A 321 -10.18 -24.50 -23.98
N GLY A 322 -9.23 -23.64 -24.32
CA GLY A 322 -9.48 -22.30 -24.84
C GLY A 322 -10.00 -21.30 -23.80
N GLY A 323 -10.13 -21.69 -22.52
CA GLY A 323 -10.63 -20.82 -21.47
C GLY A 323 -9.69 -19.66 -21.18
N HIS A 324 -10.24 -18.45 -21.12
CA HIS A 324 -9.51 -17.26 -20.68
C HIS A 324 -9.21 -17.33 -19.18
N LEU A 325 -7.96 -17.02 -18.81
CA LEU A 325 -7.49 -17.12 -17.43
C LEU A 325 -7.33 -15.73 -16.81
N MET A 326 -6.53 -14.89 -17.45
CA MET A 326 -6.21 -13.54 -16.98
C MET A 326 -5.66 -12.69 -18.13
N THR A 327 -5.56 -11.38 -17.93
CA THR A 327 -4.88 -10.47 -18.84
C THR A 327 -3.86 -9.66 -18.07
N ASN A 328 -2.60 -9.73 -18.47
CA ASN A 328 -1.56 -8.89 -17.89
C ASN A 328 -1.51 -7.58 -18.66
N HIS A 329 -1.35 -6.48 -17.93
CA HIS A 329 -1.14 -5.13 -18.45
C HIS A 329 0.20 -4.60 -17.96
N PRO A 330 1.34 -5.07 -18.52
CA PRO A 330 2.67 -4.75 -17.99
C PRO A 330 2.95 -3.25 -17.84
N PRO A 331 2.57 -2.36 -18.79
CA PRO A 331 2.78 -0.91 -18.62
C PRO A 331 1.99 -0.30 -17.44
N LEU A 332 0.91 -0.94 -17.02
CA LEU A 332 0.06 -0.50 -15.89
C LEU A 332 0.38 -1.25 -14.58
N GLY A 333 1.22 -2.28 -14.64
CA GLY A 333 1.47 -3.18 -13.51
C GLY A 333 0.23 -3.93 -13.02
N LEU A 334 -0.81 -4.06 -13.85
CA LEU A 334 -2.09 -4.65 -13.47
C LEU A 334 -2.26 -6.05 -14.06
N THR A 335 -2.92 -6.95 -13.33
CA THR A 335 -3.38 -8.26 -13.83
C THR A 335 -4.88 -8.38 -13.64
N ASP A 336 -5.62 -8.43 -14.75
CA ASP A 336 -7.07 -8.67 -14.75
C ASP A 336 -7.34 -10.17 -14.65
N VAL A 337 -8.03 -10.62 -13.60
CA VAL A 337 -8.44 -12.02 -13.44
C VAL A 337 -9.94 -12.15 -13.68
N PHE A 338 -10.33 -13.03 -14.60
CA PHE A 338 -11.75 -13.25 -14.88
C PHE A 338 -12.37 -13.99 -13.70
N THR A 339 -13.38 -13.40 -13.07
CA THR A 339 -14.04 -13.97 -11.87
C THR A 339 -14.63 -15.36 -12.10
N ALA A 340 -15.04 -15.67 -13.33
CA ALA A 340 -15.47 -17.02 -13.72
C ALA A 340 -14.39 -18.11 -13.53
N THR A 341 -13.11 -17.73 -13.39
CA THR A 341 -11.98 -18.64 -13.16
C THR A 341 -11.74 -18.93 -11.68
N ILE A 342 -12.38 -18.20 -10.77
CA ILE A 342 -12.26 -18.37 -9.31
C ILE A 342 -13.66 -18.63 -8.73
N PRO A 343 -14.17 -19.86 -8.76
CA PRO A 343 -15.56 -20.17 -8.39
C PRO A 343 -15.91 -19.86 -6.93
N THR A 344 -14.90 -19.86 -6.06
CA THR A 344 -15.06 -19.59 -4.62
C THR A 344 -15.03 -18.10 -4.28
N LEU A 345 -14.71 -17.23 -5.25
CA LEU A 345 -14.69 -15.79 -5.03
C LEU A 345 -16.12 -15.23 -5.13
N ALA A 346 -16.64 -14.79 -3.99
CA ALA A 346 -17.87 -13.99 -3.96
C ALA A 346 -17.60 -12.60 -4.56
N PHE A 347 -17.85 -12.46 -5.87
CA PHE A 347 -17.65 -11.22 -6.62
C PHE A 347 -18.98 -10.52 -6.90
N THR A 348 -19.03 -9.21 -6.62
CA THR A 348 -20.17 -8.36 -6.96
C THR A 348 -19.70 -7.32 -7.99
N PRO A 349 -20.20 -7.38 -9.24
CA PRO A 349 -19.83 -6.40 -10.26
C PRO A 349 -20.32 -4.99 -9.87
N GLY A 350 -19.49 -3.98 -10.14
CA GLY A 350 -19.78 -2.59 -9.77
C GLY A 350 -20.05 -1.64 -10.94
N VAL A 351 -19.55 -1.95 -12.14
CA VAL A 351 -19.62 -1.07 -13.32
C VAL A 351 -19.34 -1.85 -14.61
N HIS A 352 -19.90 -1.40 -15.72
CA HIS A 352 -19.52 -1.82 -17.08
C HIS A 352 -18.62 -0.77 -17.72
N VAL A 353 -17.49 -1.19 -18.28
CA VAL A 353 -16.55 -0.33 -19.01
C VAL A 353 -16.53 -0.70 -20.50
N ASN A 354 -16.18 0.25 -21.37
CA ASN A 354 -16.23 0.10 -22.83
C ASN A 354 -17.63 -0.23 -23.37
N TYR A 355 -18.69 0.27 -22.74
CA TYR A 355 -20.07 -0.02 -23.12
C TYR A 355 -20.46 0.54 -24.49
N ALA A 356 -19.70 1.52 -25.02
CA ALA A 356 -19.90 2.02 -26.39
C ALA A 356 -19.69 0.95 -27.46
N GLU A 357 -18.84 -0.03 -27.15
CA GLU A 357 -18.51 -1.16 -28.02
C GLU A 357 -19.31 -2.43 -27.62
N THR A 358 -20.39 -2.27 -26.85
CA THR A 358 -21.16 -3.41 -26.37
C THR A 358 -21.84 -4.14 -27.54
N VAL A 359 -21.63 -5.45 -27.59
CA VAL A 359 -22.33 -6.36 -28.51
C VAL A 359 -23.49 -7.08 -27.83
N LEU A 360 -23.54 -7.03 -26.50
CA LEU A 360 -24.59 -7.64 -25.69
C LEU A 360 -25.02 -6.62 -24.61
N PRO A 361 -26.08 -5.84 -24.86
CA PRO A 361 -26.60 -4.90 -23.87
C PRO A 361 -27.03 -5.61 -22.59
N MET A 362 -26.61 -5.09 -21.44
CA MET A 362 -26.84 -5.67 -20.12
C MET A 362 -27.79 -4.79 -19.33
N ARG A 363 -28.96 -5.35 -18.97
CA ARG A 363 -29.99 -4.68 -18.15
C ARG A 363 -29.91 -5.16 -16.71
N ASP A 364 -28.98 -4.58 -15.96
CA ASP A 364 -28.67 -4.97 -14.58
C ASP A 364 -28.63 -3.79 -13.59
N GLY A 365 -28.93 -2.57 -14.06
CA GLY A 365 -28.96 -1.37 -13.23
C GLY A 365 -27.58 -0.88 -12.78
N LEU A 366 -26.49 -1.55 -13.21
CA LEU A 366 -25.14 -1.07 -12.92
C LEU A 366 -24.75 0.10 -13.84
N PRO A 367 -23.89 1.01 -13.36
CA PRO A 367 -23.34 2.09 -14.18
C PRO A 367 -22.71 1.57 -15.48
N LYS A 368 -23.01 2.22 -16.62
CA LYS A 368 -22.47 1.91 -17.93
C LYS A 368 -21.54 3.03 -18.39
N LEU A 369 -20.25 2.80 -18.42
CA LEU A 369 -19.27 3.77 -18.91
C LEU A 369 -18.98 3.53 -20.39
N LYS A 370 -18.93 4.62 -21.16
CA LYS A 370 -18.61 4.61 -22.59
C LYS A 370 -17.28 3.91 -22.87
N ASP A 371 -16.26 4.26 -22.10
CA ASP A 371 -14.91 3.69 -22.12
C ASP A 371 -14.43 3.38 -20.69
N PHE A 372 -13.32 3.96 -20.23
CA PHE A 372 -12.79 3.81 -18.87
C PHE A 372 -13.23 4.97 -17.95
N PRO A 373 -13.22 4.76 -16.61
CA PRO A 373 -13.36 5.85 -15.65
C PRO A 373 -12.31 6.95 -15.89
N ALA A 374 -12.64 8.20 -15.54
CA ALA A 374 -11.74 9.34 -15.70
C ALA A 374 -10.44 9.16 -14.88
N GLU A 375 -10.54 8.51 -13.73
CA GLU A 375 -9.41 8.16 -12.85
C GLU A 375 -8.42 7.18 -13.50
N PHE A 376 -8.88 6.41 -14.48
CA PHE A 376 -8.08 5.49 -15.29
C PHE A 376 -7.73 6.05 -16.68
N GLY A 377 -7.95 7.36 -16.90
CA GLY A 377 -7.59 8.04 -18.14
C GLY A 377 -8.59 7.87 -19.29
N GLY A 378 -9.80 7.37 -19.01
CA GLY A 378 -10.91 7.37 -19.96
C GLY A 378 -11.75 8.65 -19.92
N SER A 379 -12.84 8.68 -20.68
CA SER A 379 -13.75 9.83 -20.73
C SER A 379 -14.58 10.01 -19.46
N GLY A 380 -14.85 8.92 -18.73
CA GLY A 380 -15.80 8.92 -17.62
C GLY A 380 -17.26 9.17 -18.03
N GLU A 381 -17.56 9.20 -19.34
CA GLU A 381 -18.90 9.44 -19.84
C GLU A 381 -19.81 8.23 -19.55
N MET A 382 -20.97 8.52 -18.95
CA MET A 382 -22.01 7.54 -18.69
C MET A 382 -22.87 7.34 -19.94
N MET A 383 -23.21 6.09 -20.22
CA MET A 383 -24.14 5.69 -21.26
C MET A 383 -25.46 5.25 -20.64
N GLN A 384 -26.54 5.42 -21.40
CA GLN A 384 -27.82 4.84 -21.05
C GLN A 384 -27.80 3.32 -21.27
N GLU A 385 -28.63 2.63 -20.50
CA GLU A 385 -28.71 1.17 -20.48
C GLU A 385 -29.39 0.57 -21.71
#